data_AF-A0AAV9MVJ7-F1
#
_entry.id   AF-A0AAV9MVJ7-F1
#
_cell.length_a   1.000
_cell.length_b   1.000
_cell.length_c   1.000
_cell.angle_alpha   90.00
_cell.angle_beta   90.00
_cell.angle_gamma   90.00
#
_symmetry.space_group_name_H-M   'P 1'
#
loop_
_entity.id
_entity.type
_entity.pdbx_description
1 polymer ?
#
loop_
_entity_poly.entity_id
_entity_poly.type
_entity_poly.pdbx_seq_one_letter_code
_entity_poly.pdbx_strand_id
1 'polypeptide(L)'
;MPGGWLHKPIWAPYELYGRVDYVYGWPAWNSHDGFNAARGFLNLVETLLYLRYLWTVWKKSTSARALFAARNVTEFYGGSARTLVSGPEVAAAVLVLWSATVMTLSKSVLYWPQEYFGDYSHIGHNDWSTLTWIWVIPNGFWLAFPTYMVYVLGLELVVGLNGGTAEGH
;
A
#
# COMPACT_ATOMS: atom_id res chain seq x y z
N MET A 1 -15.13 4.84 15.47
CA MET A 1 -15.48 6.27 15.44
C MET A 1 -15.66 6.82 16.85
N PRO A 2 -15.51 8.14 17.05
CA PRO A 2 -15.86 8.80 18.31
C PRO A 2 -17.19 8.30 18.87
N GLY A 3 -17.21 7.97 20.16
CA GLY A 3 -18.37 7.38 20.85
C GLY A 3 -18.32 5.85 21.01
N GLY A 4 -17.42 5.14 20.31
CA GLY A 4 -17.23 3.70 20.49
C GLY A 4 -16.18 3.34 21.55
N TRP A 5 -16.36 2.19 22.23
CA TRP A 5 -15.42 1.72 23.26
C TRP A 5 -14.03 1.37 22.72
N LEU A 6 -13.92 0.94 21.45
CA LEU A 6 -12.63 0.71 20.79
C LEU A 6 -11.95 2.00 20.31
N HIS A 7 -12.70 3.10 20.21
CA HIS A 7 -12.14 4.34 19.69
C HIS A 7 -11.08 4.92 20.63
N LYS A 8 -11.25 4.76 21.95
CA LYS A 8 -10.21 5.05 22.93
C LYS A 8 -9.80 3.73 23.59
N PRO A 9 -8.52 3.33 23.56
CA PRO A 9 -7.33 4.12 23.20
C PRO A 9 -6.82 3.93 21.76
N ILE A 10 -7.28 2.90 21.04
CA ILE A 10 -6.58 2.40 19.84
C ILE A 10 -6.74 3.33 18.63
N TRP A 11 -7.95 3.85 18.41
CA TRP A 11 -8.31 4.57 17.19
C TRP A 11 -8.53 6.07 17.43
N ALA A 12 -8.01 6.63 18.52
CA ALA A 12 -8.16 8.04 18.85
C ALA A 12 -7.55 8.96 17.77
N PRO A 13 -6.38 8.67 17.18
CA PRO A 13 -5.82 9.50 16.10
C PRO A 13 -6.70 9.57 14.85
N TYR A 14 -7.54 8.55 14.60
CA TYR A 14 -8.43 8.50 13.44
C TYR A 14 -9.63 9.45 13.56
N GLU A 15 -9.86 10.06 14.73
CA GLU A 15 -10.84 11.13 14.87
C GLU A 15 -10.51 12.32 13.96
N LEU A 16 -9.22 12.68 13.86
CA LEU A 16 -8.78 13.78 13.01
C LEU A 16 -9.09 13.48 11.55
N TYR A 17 -8.76 12.27 11.09
CA TYR A 17 -9.02 11.84 9.72
C TYR A 17 -10.51 11.83 9.39
N GLY A 18 -11.38 11.29 10.26
CA GLY A 18 -12.83 11.28 10.03
C GLY A 18 -13.49 12.66 10.12
N ARG A 19 -12.81 13.66 10.70
CA ARG A 19 -13.26 15.05 10.78
C ARG A 19 -12.84 15.85 9.55
N VAL A 20 -11.62 15.63 9.07
CA VAL A 20 -11.09 16.28 7.87
C VAL A 20 -11.68 15.65 6.62
N ASP A 21 -11.77 14.32 6.59
CA ASP A 21 -12.29 13.61 5.44
C ASP A 21 -13.47 12.73 5.86
N TYR A 22 -14.66 13.15 5.44
CA TYR A 22 -15.89 12.47 5.77
C TYR A 22 -16.03 11.09 5.14
N VAL A 23 -15.18 10.71 4.17
CA VAL A 23 -15.12 9.32 3.66
C VAL A 23 -14.77 8.32 4.75
N TYR A 24 -14.04 8.78 5.78
CA TYR A 24 -13.72 8.02 7.00
C TYR A 24 -14.63 8.38 8.18
N GLY A 25 -15.69 9.15 7.97
CA GLY A 25 -16.52 9.70 9.04
C GLY A 25 -17.92 9.08 9.12
N TRP A 26 -18.68 9.57 10.10
CA TRP A 26 -20.11 9.29 10.18
C TRP A 26 -20.92 9.70 8.94
N PRO A 27 -20.61 10.80 8.22
CA PRO A 27 -21.38 11.18 7.04
C PRO A 27 -21.37 10.09 5.96
N ALA A 28 -20.20 9.55 5.58
CA ALA A 28 -20.11 8.46 4.61
C ALA A 28 -20.79 7.17 5.08
N TRP A 29 -20.71 6.86 6.38
CA TRP A 29 -21.42 5.72 6.96
C TRP A 29 -22.94 5.87 6.85
N ASN A 30 -23.48 7.03 7.23
CA ASN A 30 -24.92 7.28 7.23
C ASN A 30 -25.50 7.42 5.81
N SER A 31 -24.71 7.96 4.86
CA SER A 31 -25.11 8.08 3.45
C SER A 31 -24.97 6.78 2.67
N HIS A 32 -24.46 5.70 3.28
CA HIS A 32 -24.14 4.44 2.61
C HIS A 32 -23.17 4.61 1.44
N ASP A 33 -22.16 5.48 1.59
CA ASP A 33 -21.09 5.59 0.60
C ASP A 33 -20.23 4.30 0.59
N GLY A 34 -20.31 3.57 -0.51
CA GLY A 34 -19.61 2.31 -0.71
C GLY A 34 -18.12 2.45 -1.01
N PHE A 35 -17.61 3.65 -1.32
CA PHE A 35 -16.24 3.82 -1.80
C PHE A 35 -15.21 3.39 -0.75
N ASN A 36 -15.37 3.81 0.50
CA ASN A 36 -14.43 3.43 1.56
C ASN A 36 -14.47 1.94 1.88
N ALA A 37 -15.67 1.35 1.91
CA ALA A 37 -15.86 -0.07 2.14
C ALA A 37 -15.21 -0.92 1.02
N ALA A 38 -15.37 -0.50 -0.24
CA ALA A 38 -14.73 -1.15 -1.39
C ALA A 38 -13.20 -1.07 -1.32
N ARG A 39 -12.63 0.08 -0.92
CA ARG A 39 -11.19 0.20 -0.64
C ARG A 39 -10.75 -0.75 0.47
N GLY A 40 -11.54 -0.85 1.54
CA GLY A 40 -11.30 -1.79 2.64
C GLY A 40 -11.28 -3.26 2.19
N PHE A 41 -12.19 -3.66 1.30
CA PHE A 41 -12.18 -5.00 0.71
C PHE A 41 -10.90 -5.27 -0.09
N LEU A 42 -10.46 -4.32 -0.92
CA LEU A 42 -9.20 -4.45 -1.64
C LEU A 42 -7.99 -4.48 -0.71
N ASN A 43 -7.99 -3.74 0.42
CA ASN A 43 -6.94 -3.84 1.44
C ASN A 43 -6.84 -5.25 2.03
N LEU A 44 -7.98 -5.96 2.20
CA LEU A 44 -7.97 -7.36 2.61
C LEU A 44 -7.28 -8.24 1.56
N VAL A 45 -7.61 -8.05 0.28
CA VAL A 45 -6.98 -8.78 -0.82
C VAL A 45 -5.47 -8.52 -0.87
N GLU A 46 -5.05 -7.26 -0.79
CA GLU A 46 -3.62 -6.89 -0.73
C GLU A 46 -2.91 -7.54 0.45
N THR A 47 -3.54 -7.53 1.62
CA THR A 47 -2.96 -8.16 2.81
C THR A 47 -2.69 -9.64 2.56
N LEU A 48 -3.60 -10.36 1.90
CA LEU A 48 -3.39 -11.76 1.53
C LEU A 48 -2.24 -11.93 0.52
N LEU A 49 -2.11 -11.02 -0.45
CA LEU A 49 -1.00 -11.01 -1.41
C LEU A 49 0.34 -10.73 -0.72
N TYR A 50 0.40 -9.79 0.21
CA TYR A 50 1.59 -9.50 1.02
C TYR A 50 1.98 -10.69 1.88
N LEU A 51 1.02 -11.36 2.52
CA LEU A 51 1.26 -12.58 3.29
C LEU A 51 1.80 -13.70 2.39
N ARG A 52 1.24 -13.89 1.20
CA ARG A 52 1.72 -14.88 0.20
C ARG A 52 3.16 -14.57 -0.25
N TYR A 53 3.47 -13.31 -0.52
CA TYR A 53 4.82 -12.85 -0.86
C TYR A 53 5.81 -13.15 0.28
N LEU A 54 5.51 -12.65 1.49
CA LEU A 54 6.35 -12.83 2.67
C LEU A 54 6.58 -14.30 3.01
N TRP A 55 5.55 -15.15 2.88
CA TRP A 55 5.67 -16.59 3.10
C TRP A 55 6.64 -17.24 2.10
N THR A 56 6.61 -16.83 0.83
CA THR A 56 7.53 -17.34 -0.20
C THR A 56 8.96 -16.95 0.13
N VAL A 57 9.14 -15.67 0.42
CA VAL A 57 10.43 -15.06 0.72
C VAL A 57 11.01 -15.68 2.00
N TRP A 58 10.21 -15.88 3.04
CA TRP A 58 10.62 -16.56 4.27
C TRP A 58 11.06 -18.01 4.06
N LYS A 59 10.38 -18.76 3.17
CA LYS A 59 10.75 -20.15 2.86
C LYS A 59 12.02 -20.26 2.03
N LYS A 60 12.20 -19.39 1.03
CA LYS A 60 13.18 -19.55 -0.04
C LYS A 60 14.42 -18.66 0.10
N SER A 61 14.36 -17.59 0.88
CA SER A 61 15.48 -16.67 1.04
C SER A 61 16.13 -16.82 2.42
N THR A 62 17.41 -17.18 2.43
CA THR A 62 18.27 -17.08 3.61
C THR A 62 18.40 -15.62 4.06
N SER A 63 18.39 -14.67 3.11
CA SER A 63 18.44 -13.23 3.35
C SER A 63 17.16 -12.65 3.95
N ALA A 64 15.98 -13.23 3.69
CA ALA A 64 14.74 -12.83 4.35
C ALA A 64 14.76 -13.14 5.85
N ARG A 65 15.28 -14.31 6.22
CA ARG A 65 15.55 -14.62 7.64
C ARG A 65 16.58 -13.66 8.23
N ALA A 66 17.56 -13.22 7.45
CA ALA A 66 18.52 -12.19 7.87
C ALA A 66 17.88 -10.79 8.02
N LEU A 67 16.92 -10.41 7.18
CA LEU A 67 16.12 -9.18 7.28
C LEU A 67 15.29 -9.16 8.57
N PHE A 68 14.66 -10.29 8.92
CA PHE A 68 13.96 -10.44 10.20
C PHE A 68 14.90 -10.64 11.40
N ALA A 69 16.19 -10.89 11.16
CA ALA A 69 17.25 -10.93 12.17
C ALA A 69 18.03 -9.60 12.26
N ALA A 70 17.70 -8.61 11.43
CA ALA A 70 18.33 -7.29 11.44
C ALA A 70 18.13 -6.65 12.81
N ARG A 71 19.24 -6.23 13.44
CA ARG A 71 19.24 -5.74 14.83
C ARG A 71 19.14 -4.22 14.90
N ASN A 72 19.26 -3.54 13.76
CA ASN A 72 19.20 -2.08 13.67
C ASN A 72 18.63 -1.63 12.30
N VAL A 73 18.24 -0.36 12.23
CA VAL A 73 17.63 0.26 11.04
C VAL A 73 18.59 0.24 9.84
N THR A 74 19.90 0.34 10.06
CA THR A 74 20.90 0.35 9.01
C THR A 74 21.03 -1.03 8.35
N GLU A 75 20.95 -2.12 9.11
CA GLU A 75 20.88 -3.50 8.59
C GLU A 75 19.55 -3.79 7.90
N PHE A 76 18.45 -3.23 8.40
CA PHE A 76 17.13 -3.36 7.80
C PHE A 76 17.04 -2.69 6.42
N TYR A 77 17.54 -1.46 6.28
CA TYR A 77 17.57 -0.73 5.01
C TYR A 77 18.73 -1.11 4.09
N GLY A 78 19.88 -1.47 4.65
CA GLY A 78 21.11 -1.76 3.91
C GLY A 78 21.19 -3.18 3.34
N GLY A 79 20.42 -4.13 3.88
CA GLY A 79 20.44 -5.53 3.48
C GLY A 79 21.80 -6.19 3.80
N SER A 80 21.87 -6.95 4.89
CA SER A 80 23.02 -7.80 5.16
C SER A 80 23.08 -8.91 4.09
N ALA A 81 24.01 -8.75 3.14
CA ALA A 81 24.26 -9.58 1.96
C ALA A 81 23.20 -9.51 0.84
N ARG A 82 23.61 -8.95 -0.31
CA ARG A 82 22.97 -9.16 -1.62
C ARG A 82 23.12 -10.64 -2.00
N THR A 83 22.27 -11.51 -1.48
CA THR A 83 22.13 -12.87 -2.03
C THR A 83 21.03 -12.80 -3.08
N LEU A 84 21.41 -12.95 -4.35
CA LEU A 84 20.46 -13.16 -5.44
C LEU A 84 19.66 -14.43 -5.13
N VAL A 85 18.40 -14.28 -4.75
CA VAL A 85 17.47 -15.40 -4.67
C VAL A 85 16.85 -15.52 -6.06
N SER A 86 17.29 -16.51 -6.83
CA SER A 86 16.78 -16.78 -8.17
C SER A 86 15.89 -18.03 -8.18
N GLY A 87 14.93 -18.06 -9.09
CA GLY A 87 14.05 -19.22 -9.31
C GLY A 87 12.61 -18.85 -9.69
N PRO A 88 11.87 -19.75 -10.33
CA PRO A 88 10.50 -19.50 -10.78
C PRO A 88 9.56 -19.06 -9.64
N GLU A 89 9.72 -19.61 -8.44
CA GLU A 89 8.88 -19.25 -7.29
C GLU A 89 9.20 -17.86 -6.74
N VAL A 90 10.44 -17.37 -6.90
CA VAL A 90 10.81 -16.00 -6.53
C VAL A 90 10.25 -15.01 -7.54
N ALA A 91 10.35 -15.32 -8.83
CA ALA A 91 9.71 -14.52 -9.89
C ALA A 91 8.19 -14.42 -9.67
N ALA A 92 7.54 -15.53 -9.31
CA ALA A 92 6.12 -15.53 -8.94
C ALA A 92 5.83 -14.67 -7.70
N ALA A 93 6.70 -14.66 -6.69
CA ALA A 93 6.57 -13.78 -5.53
C ALA A 93 6.69 -12.30 -5.92
N VAL A 94 7.68 -11.92 -6.74
CA VAL A 94 7.83 -10.55 -7.25
C VAL A 94 6.58 -10.12 -8.03
N LEU A 95 6.03 -11.01 -8.87
CA LEU A 95 4.78 -10.76 -9.60
C LEU A 95 3.58 -10.52 -8.65
N VAL A 96 3.47 -11.32 -7.58
CA VAL A 96 2.44 -11.14 -6.55
C VAL A 96 2.57 -9.78 -5.86
N LEU A 97 3.79 -9.38 -5.48
CA LEU A 97 4.05 -8.08 -4.86
C LEU A 97 3.76 -6.93 -5.82
N TRP A 98 4.20 -7.04 -7.08
CA TRP A 98 3.91 -6.07 -8.13
C TRP A 98 2.40 -5.87 -8.32
N SER A 99 1.64 -6.97 -8.39
CA SER A 99 0.18 -6.94 -8.54
C SER A 99 -0.52 -6.25 -7.36
N ALA A 100 -0.07 -6.53 -6.13
CA ALA A 100 -0.57 -5.85 -4.93
C ALA A 100 -0.26 -4.34 -4.97
N THR A 101 0.95 -3.97 -5.41
CA THR A 101 1.37 -2.56 -5.53
C THR A 101 0.55 -1.81 -6.58
N VAL A 102 0.24 -2.44 -7.72
CA VAL A 102 -0.66 -1.88 -8.73
C VAL A 102 -2.06 -1.67 -8.15
N MET A 103 -2.57 -2.60 -7.34
CA MET A 103 -3.85 -2.46 -6.67
C MET A 103 -3.86 -1.27 -5.70
N THR A 104 -2.78 -1.06 -4.94
CA THR A 104 -2.61 0.08 -4.04
C THR A 104 -2.63 1.38 -4.84
N LEU A 105 -1.82 1.45 -5.90
CA LEU A 105 -1.76 2.62 -6.78
C LEU A 105 -3.14 2.92 -7.39
N SER A 106 -3.85 1.90 -7.87
CA SER A 106 -5.15 2.05 -8.51
C SER A 106 -6.17 2.70 -7.57
N LYS A 107 -6.22 2.29 -6.31
CA LYS A 107 -7.10 2.90 -5.30
C LYS A 107 -6.69 4.33 -4.98
N SER A 108 -5.40 4.57 -4.80
CA SER A 108 -4.89 5.92 -4.53
C SER A 108 -5.23 6.87 -5.68
N VAL A 109 -5.07 6.41 -6.92
CA VAL A 109 -5.46 7.18 -8.11
C VAL A 109 -6.96 7.43 -8.14
N LEU A 110 -7.80 6.42 -7.89
CA LEU A 110 -9.27 6.57 -7.93
C LEU A 110 -9.83 7.50 -6.87
N TYR A 111 -9.13 7.68 -5.74
CA TYR A 111 -9.59 8.55 -4.66
C TYR A 111 -9.68 10.02 -5.07
N TRP A 112 -8.72 10.50 -5.86
CA TRP A 112 -8.70 11.91 -6.27
C TRP A 112 -9.85 12.28 -7.22
N PRO A 113 -10.12 11.53 -8.31
CA PRO A 113 -11.30 11.73 -9.13
C PRO A 113 -12.60 11.49 -8.39
N GLN A 114 -12.65 10.56 -7.43
CA GLN A 114 -13.86 10.35 -6.63
C GLN A 114 -14.24 11.63 -5.86
N GLU A 115 -13.29 12.37 -5.31
CA GLU A 115 -13.59 13.68 -4.71
C GLU A 115 -14.04 14.70 -5.75
N TYR A 116 -13.37 14.75 -6.91
CA TYR A 116 -13.77 15.66 -8.00
C TYR A 116 -15.19 15.40 -8.51
N PHE A 117 -15.53 14.14 -8.78
CA PHE A 117 -16.85 13.72 -9.26
C PHE A 117 -17.93 13.71 -8.16
N GLY A 118 -17.52 13.68 -6.89
CA GLY A 118 -18.40 13.79 -5.74
C GLY A 118 -18.61 15.22 -5.26
N ASP A 119 -18.30 16.23 -6.10
CA ASP A 119 -18.38 17.67 -5.79
C ASP A 119 -17.66 18.06 -4.48
N TYR A 120 -16.56 17.36 -4.17
CA TYR A 120 -15.78 17.51 -2.94
C TYR A 120 -16.62 17.34 -1.66
N SER A 121 -17.68 16.52 -1.71
CA SER A 121 -18.60 16.33 -0.59
C SER A 121 -17.95 15.80 0.69
N HIS A 122 -16.77 15.18 0.62
CA HIS A 122 -16.07 14.69 1.80
C HIS A 122 -15.04 15.65 2.39
N ILE A 123 -14.44 16.51 1.57
CA ILE A 123 -13.31 17.36 1.97
C ILE A 123 -13.57 18.86 1.82
N GLY A 124 -14.60 19.25 1.07
CA GLY A 124 -14.87 20.64 0.70
C GLY A 124 -15.24 21.56 1.86
N HIS A 125 -15.53 21.00 3.05
CA HIS A 125 -15.81 21.77 4.27
C HIS A 125 -14.57 22.29 4.99
N ASN A 126 -13.36 21.86 4.60
CA ASN A 126 -12.12 22.24 5.27
C ASN A 126 -11.50 23.50 4.66
N ASP A 127 -10.71 24.20 5.48
CA ASP A 127 -9.83 25.27 4.98
C ASP A 127 -8.63 24.70 4.18
N TRP A 128 -8.04 25.55 3.34
CA TRP A 128 -6.92 25.18 2.48
C TRP A 128 -5.69 24.64 3.21
N SER A 129 -5.40 25.12 4.43
CA SER A 129 -4.24 24.64 5.20
C SER A 129 -4.47 23.20 5.67
N THR A 130 -5.64 22.94 6.26
CA THR A 130 -6.04 21.60 6.69
C THR A 130 -6.03 20.62 5.53
N LEU A 131 -6.61 21.00 4.39
CA LEU A 131 -6.59 20.18 3.17
C LEU A 131 -5.16 19.87 2.72
N THR A 132 -4.29 20.87 2.67
CA THR A 132 -2.93 20.69 2.17
C THR A 132 -2.15 19.70 3.03
N TRP A 133 -2.15 19.89 4.35
CA TRP A 133 -1.30 19.14 5.26
C TRP A 133 -1.85 17.76 5.64
N ILE A 134 -3.17 17.64 5.76
CA ILE A 134 -3.80 16.40 6.26
C ILE A 134 -4.33 15.54 5.12
N TRP A 135 -4.67 16.13 3.97
CA TRP A 135 -5.25 15.39 2.85
C TRP A 135 -4.31 15.32 1.64
N VAL A 136 -3.88 16.45 1.08
CA VAL A 136 -3.10 16.50 -0.18
C VAL A 136 -1.74 15.83 -0.03
N ILE A 137 -0.93 16.24 0.95
CA ILE A 137 0.43 15.74 1.12
C ILE A 137 0.45 14.24 1.44
N PRO A 138 -0.34 13.73 2.41
CA PRO A 138 -0.35 12.30 2.71
C PRO A 138 -0.87 11.44 1.55
N ASN A 139 -1.95 11.86 0.88
CA ASN A 139 -2.47 11.11 -0.28
C ASN A 139 -1.54 11.21 -1.49
N GLY A 140 -0.85 12.34 -1.68
CA GLY A 140 0.17 12.52 -2.71
C GLY A 140 1.38 11.60 -2.50
N PHE A 141 1.81 11.42 -1.25
CA PHE A 141 2.84 10.43 -0.91
C PHE A 141 2.40 9.01 -1.29
N TRP A 142 1.13 8.66 -1.04
CA TRP A 142 0.53 7.39 -1.45
C TRP A 142 0.27 7.25 -2.95
N LEU A 143 0.54 8.26 -3.77
CA LEU A 143 0.64 8.13 -5.22
C LEU A 143 2.09 7.89 -5.64
N ALA A 144 3.02 8.69 -5.12
CA ALA A 144 4.43 8.63 -5.49
C ALA A 144 5.07 7.29 -5.11
N PHE A 145 4.86 6.84 -3.87
CA PHE A 145 5.48 5.62 -3.35
C PHE A 145 5.09 4.35 -4.14
N PRO A 146 3.80 4.00 -4.33
CA PRO A 146 3.45 2.82 -5.10
C PRO A 146 3.78 2.97 -6.59
N THR A 147 3.78 4.18 -7.16
CA THR A 147 4.27 4.40 -8.54
C THR A 147 5.73 3.99 -8.68
N TYR A 148 6.59 4.44 -7.76
CA TYR A 148 7.99 4.06 -7.74
C TYR A 148 8.17 2.54 -7.58
N MET A 149 7.41 1.92 -6.67
CA MET A 149 7.47 0.47 -6.44
C MET A 149 7.01 -0.34 -7.67
N VAL A 150 5.92 0.08 -8.35
CA VAL A 150 5.47 -0.54 -9.61
C VAL A 150 6.56 -0.47 -10.68
N TYR A 151 7.26 0.67 -10.78
CA TYR A 151 8.37 0.85 -11.72
C TYR A 151 9.54 -0.09 -11.42
N VAL A 152 10.03 -0.10 -10.18
CA VAL A 152 11.18 -0.94 -9.78
C VAL A 152 10.87 -2.43 -9.93
N LEU A 153 9.76 -2.89 -9.37
CA LEU A 153 9.36 -4.30 -9.44
C LEU A 153 9.05 -4.71 -10.89
N GLY A 154 8.49 -3.79 -11.70
CA GLY A 154 8.25 -4.01 -13.12
C GLY A 154 9.54 -4.20 -13.91
N LEU A 155 10.57 -3.38 -13.63
CA LEU A 155 11.89 -3.55 -14.22
C LEU A 155 12.53 -4.89 -13.83
N GLU A 156 12.43 -5.30 -12.56
CA GLU A 156 12.94 -6.60 -12.11
C GLU A 156 12.28 -7.76 -12.87
N LEU A 157 10.96 -7.69 -13.10
CA LEU A 157 10.25 -8.68 -13.91
C LEU A 157 10.74 -8.69 -15.35
N VAL A 158 10.90 -7.53 -16.00
CA VAL A 158 11.38 -7.44 -17.39
C VAL A 158 12.80 -7.98 -17.53
N VAL A 159 13.70 -7.61 -16.61
CA VAL A 159 15.08 -8.12 -16.60
C VAL A 159 15.11 -9.63 -16.38
N GLY A 160 14.30 -10.14 -15.45
CA GLY A 160 14.18 -11.57 -15.19
C GLY A 160 13.71 -12.35 -16.43
N LEU A 161 12.74 -11.81 -17.17
CA LEU A 161 12.23 -12.41 -18.40
C LEU A 161 13.27 -12.40 -19.53
N ASN A 162 14.00 -11.29 -19.71
CA ASN A 162 15.05 -11.17 -20.73
C ASN A 162 16.28 -12.03 -20.42
N GLY A 163 16.62 -12.21 -19.15
CA GLY A 163 17.72 -13.09 -18.73
C GLY A 163 17.40 -14.58 -18.92
N GLY A 164 16.12 -14.97 -18.80
CA GLY A 164 15.68 -16.36 -18.98
C GLY A 164 15.74 -16.86 -20.43
N THR A 165 15.79 -15.98 -21.42
CA THR A 165 15.89 -16.37 -22.84
C THR A 165 17.31 -16.75 -23.30
N ALA A 166 18.35 -16.53 -22.50
CA ALA A 166 19.73 -16.77 -22.90
C ALA A 166 20.29 -18.18 -22.58
N GLU A 167 19.63 -18.97 -21.72
CA GLU A 167 20.11 -20.29 -21.28
C GLU A 167 19.29 -21.47 -21.81
N GLY A 168 18.44 -21.23 -22.81
CA GLY A 168 17.51 -22.22 -23.35
C GLY A 168 17.82 -22.66 -24.78
N HIS A 169 19.07 -23.01 -25.11
CA HIS A 169 19.43 -23.76 -26.33
C HIS A 169 20.71 -24.58 -26.14
#